data_AF-A0A319B6P6-F1
#
_entry.id   AF-A0A319B6P6-F1
#
_cell.length_a   1.000
_cell.length_b   1.000
_cell.length_c   1.000
_cell.angle_alpha   90.00
_cell.angle_beta   90.00
_cell.angle_gamma   90.00
#
_symmetry.space_group_name_H-M   'P 1'
#
loop_
_entity.id
_entity.type
_entity.pdbx_description
1 polymer ?
#
loop_
_entity_poly.entity_id
_entity_poly.type
_entity_poly.pdbx_seq_one_letter_code
_entity_poly.pdbx_strand_id
1 'polypeptide(L)'
;MAGSPCSPSRSREPPRISSSIVSAAVSPGKNDVFQDAVEEQIQGPAEGDKPKVPTEAILSSMHNIIRGHYNENNKGYAYVYRDSKDECQRFKIGSTDRPEDRKKELDKQCKLKGWELVQDPKMPIWEYKRLERLAHSELTNFRCDTICPGDGMKHREYFYGSNSTASEVLGRWSRWLVDHEPYDKKSELKPFWSDRLECFMANKMASFYFNCRKGTCSRRDSTPVACQECLQIGWKVWTEPTTLDKARYYCPYYAKAVWERTPTLSTCFLLILWGRLIAPMILALLHSSERRGGLIVTDIIICICALFCHLSQNKAPQGEFKTKHTGKRATSAAGQSDISPGVYSTRHGQEDTPAKKRRRS
;
A
#
# COMPACT_ATOMS: atom_id res chain seq x y z
N MET A 1 -49.87 49.77 36.22
CA MET A 1 -48.43 50.10 36.33
C MET A 1 -47.86 50.17 34.91
N ALA A 2 -47.06 51.20 34.64
CA ALA A 2 -46.55 51.68 33.36
C ALA A 2 -46.04 50.59 32.40
N GLY A 3 -46.04 50.69 31.07
CA GLY A 3 -46.10 51.84 30.16
C GLY A 3 -44.95 51.70 29.13
N SER A 4 -45.22 51.16 27.94
CA SER A 4 -44.36 51.25 26.73
C SER A 4 -44.45 52.67 26.12
N PRO A 5 -43.52 53.19 25.27
CA PRO A 5 -43.32 52.71 23.89
C PRO A 5 -41.94 52.98 23.19
N CYS A 6 -41.90 52.54 21.93
CA CYS A 6 -40.94 52.55 20.81
C CYS A 6 -40.10 53.81 20.43
N SER A 7 -38.90 53.51 19.87
CA SER A 7 -38.24 54.03 18.61
C SER A 7 -37.76 55.51 18.50
N PRO A 8 -37.02 55.95 17.43
CA PRO A 8 -35.84 55.41 16.70
C PRO A 8 -34.74 56.48 16.31
N SER A 9 -33.68 56.00 15.64
CA SER A 9 -32.82 56.67 14.62
C SER A 9 -31.81 57.79 14.97
N ARG A 10 -30.54 57.61 14.58
CA ARG A 10 -29.79 58.59 13.76
C ARG A 10 -28.48 58.04 13.18
N SER A 11 -28.38 58.14 11.85
CA SER A 11 -27.15 58.09 11.06
C SER A 11 -26.37 59.40 11.19
N ARG A 12 -25.02 59.36 11.23
CA ARG A 12 -24.14 60.28 10.49
C ARG A 12 -22.66 59.92 10.58
N GLU A 13 -22.05 60.12 9.43
CA GLU A 13 -20.67 60.01 8.94
C GLU A 13 -19.53 60.70 9.73
N PRO A 14 -18.25 60.48 9.34
CA PRO A 14 -17.06 60.60 10.17
C PRO A 14 -16.38 61.98 10.07
N PRO A 15 -15.31 62.21 10.86
CA PRO A 15 -14.28 63.15 10.47
C PRO A 15 -12.96 62.45 10.12
N ARG A 16 -12.48 62.87 8.96
CA ARG A 16 -11.13 62.81 8.41
C ARG A 16 -10.14 63.67 9.23
N ILE A 17 -8.87 63.26 9.15
CA ILE A 17 -7.65 64.10 9.15
C ILE A 17 -7.31 64.82 10.47
N SER A 18 -6.15 64.51 11.06
CA SER A 18 -5.00 65.45 11.02
C SER A 18 -3.75 64.88 11.68
N SER A 19 -2.66 65.06 10.94
CA SER A 19 -1.26 65.04 11.30
C SER A 19 -0.89 65.84 12.55
N SER A 20 0.02 65.31 13.37
CA SER A 20 1.42 65.78 13.51
C SER A 20 1.97 65.35 14.88
N ILE A 21 3.04 64.56 14.86
CA ILE A 21 4.39 64.92 15.33
C ILE A 21 4.41 65.48 16.76
N VAL A 22 4.80 64.63 17.71
CA VAL A 22 5.72 65.03 18.78
C VAL A 22 6.75 63.94 18.95
N SER A 23 7.96 64.22 18.47
CA SER A 23 9.17 63.50 18.84
C SER A 23 9.46 63.72 20.31
N ALA A 24 9.52 62.65 21.10
CA ALA A 24 10.20 62.64 22.39
C ALA A 24 11.25 61.55 22.35
N ALA A 25 12.51 61.98 22.22
CA ALA A 25 13.68 61.15 22.38
C ALA A 25 13.81 60.74 23.86
N VAL A 26 13.84 59.43 24.13
CA VAL A 26 14.39 58.85 25.35
C VAL A 26 15.33 57.73 24.93
N SER A 27 16.55 57.82 25.46
CA SER A 27 17.74 57.00 25.20
C SER A 27 17.62 55.52 25.61
N PRO A 28 18.58 54.66 25.19
CA PRO A 28 18.36 53.22 24.99
C PRO A 28 18.52 52.40 26.27
N GLY A 29 17.54 51.54 26.53
CA GLY A 29 17.54 50.54 27.59
C GLY A 29 17.66 49.13 27.01
N LYS A 30 18.62 48.38 27.55
CA LYS A 30 19.03 47.01 27.23
C LYS A 30 17.88 45.99 27.05
N ASN A 31 18.07 45.15 26.02
CA ASN A 31 17.77 43.72 25.96
C ASN A 31 16.31 43.27 26.17
N ASP A 32 15.53 43.30 25.10
CA ASP A 32 14.47 42.31 24.86
C ASP A 32 14.70 41.67 23.49
N VAL A 33 15.49 40.59 23.51
CA VAL A 33 15.65 39.65 22.40
C VAL A 33 14.83 38.41 22.79
N PHE A 34 14.07 37.89 21.83
CA PHE A 34 13.17 36.71 21.87
C PHE A 34 11.76 37.05 22.41
N GLN A 35 10.65 36.76 21.71
CA GLN A 35 10.42 35.72 20.72
C GLN A 35 9.11 36.00 19.97
N ASP A 36 9.17 36.78 18.88
CA ASP A 36 8.15 36.69 17.84
C ASP A 36 8.36 35.35 17.14
N ALA A 37 7.62 34.34 17.60
CA ALA A 37 7.46 33.09 16.90
C ALA A 37 6.69 33.41 15.61
N VAL A 38 7.43 33.70 14.56
CA VAL A 38 6.94 33.60 13.19
C VAL A 38 6.43 32.17 13.03
N GLU A 39 5.12 32.00 13.08
CA GLU A 39 4.43 30.87 12.48
C GLU A 39 4.68 30.98 10.97
N GLU A 40 5.84 30.49 10.57
CA GLU A 40 6.18 30.26 9.18
C GLU A 40 5.14 29.26 8.68
N GLN A 41 4.12 29.75 7.98
CA GLN A 41 3.23 28.91 7.19
C GLN A 41 4.11 28.20 6.16
N ILE A 42 4.57 26.99 6.48
CA ILE A 42 5.46 26.27 5.61
C ILE A 42 4.64 25.74 4.43
N GLN A 43 4.59 26.52 3.36
CA GLN A 43 4.15 26.06 2.06
C GLN A 43 4.91 24.77 1.70
N GLY A 44 4.19 23.78 1.19
CA GLY A 44 4.81 22.55 0.71
C GLY A 44 5.96 22.86 -0.26
N PRO A 45 7.02 22.03 -0.28
CA PRO A 45 8.21 22.31 -1.08
C PRO A 45 7.83 22.49 -2.55
N ALA A 46 8.51 23.41 -3.23
CA ALA A 46 8.45 23.53 -4.68
C ALA A 46 8.79 22.17 -5.31
N GLU A 47 8.19 21.83 -6.47
CA GLU A 47 8.40 20.53 -7.14
C GLU A 47 9.88 20.16 -7.37
N GLY A 48 10.79 21.15 -7.35
CA GLY A 48 12.23 20.97 -7.47
C GLY A 48 12.91 20.24 -6.31
N ASP A 49 12.34 20.24 -5.11
CA ASP A 49 12.98 19.74 -3.88
C ASP A 49 12.56 18.30 -3.51
N LYS A 50 11.75 17.63 -4.34
CA LYS A 50 11.32 16.25 -4.09
C LYS A 50 12.39 15.25 -4.56
N PRO A 51 12.70 14.18 -3.79
CA PRO A 51 13.59 13.12 -4.25
C PRO A 51 13.14 12.54 -5.59
N LYS A 52 14.00 12.64 -6.61
CA LYS A 52 13.73 12.09 -7.96
C LYS A 52 14.26 10.66 -8.03
N VAL A 53 13.62 9.75 -7.28
CA VAL A 53 13.98 8.33 -7.37
C VAL A 53 13.41 7.75 -8.67
N PRO A 54 14.21 7.05 -9.49
CA PRO A 54 13.71 6.41 -10.70
C PRO A 54 12.58 5.44 -10.37
N THR A 55 11.54 5.41 -11.23
CA THR A 55 10.40 4.50 -11.04
C THR A 55 10.85 3.06 -10.87
N GLU A 56 11.83 2.64 -11.67
CA GLU A 56 12.39 1.29 -11.63
C GLU A 56 12.99 0.94 -10.26
N ALA A 57 13.66 1.89 -9.61
CA ALA A 57 14.22 1.68 -8.27
C ALA A 57 13.11 1.51 -7.22
N ILE A 58 12.01 2.27 -7.35
CA ILE A 58 10.82 2.11 -6.49
C ILE A 58 10.18 0.74 -6.75
N LEU A 59 9.94 0.36 -8.00
CA LEU A 59 9.36 -0.93 -8.36
C LEU A 59 10.21 -2.10 -7.87
N SER A 60 11.53 -2.03 -8.03
CA SER A 60 12.48 -3.02 -7.52
C SER A 60 12.47 -3.10 -5.99
N SER A 61 12.41 -1.96 -5.29
CA SER A 61 12.25 -1.95 -3.83
C SER A 61 10.95 -2.63 -3.40
N MET A 62 9.84 -2.30 -4.07
CA MET A 62 8.54 -2.90 -3.79
C MET A 62 8.54 -4.41 -4.05
N HIS A 63 9.14 -4.88 -5.14
CA HIS A 63 9.31 -6.31 -5.43
C HIS A 63 10.01 -7.05 -4.30
N ASN A 64 11.16 -6.52 -3.86
CA ASN A 64 11.95 -7.11 -2.80
C ASN A 64 11.19 -7.16 -1.46
N ILE A 65 10.43 -6.10 -1.14
CA ILE A 65 9.61 -6.07 0.08
C ILE A 65 8.47 -7.09 -0.01
N ILE A 66 7.77 -7.17 -1.15
CA ILE A 66 6.65 -8.07 -1.37
C ILE A 66 7.11 -9.54 -1.35
N ARG A 67 8.25 -9.86 -1.96
CA ARG A 67 8.81 -11.22 -1.98
C ARG A 67 9.60 -11.61 -0.74
N GLY A 68 9.95 -10.65 0.11
CA GLY A 68 10.68 -10.94 1.34
C GLY A 68 9.96 -11.98 2.20
N HIS A 69 10.70 -12.76 2.97
CA HIS A 69 10.16 -13.80 3.85
C HIS A 69 9.17 -13.23 4.88
N TYR A 70 7.95 -13.77 4.94
CA TYR A 70 6.91 -13.35 5.88
C TYR A 70 7.21 -13.87 7.30
N ASN A 71 7.22 -12.99 8.30
CA ASN A 71 7.47 -13.38 9.70
C ASN A 71 6.17 -13.34 10.52
N GLU A 72 5.63 -14.52 10.79
CA GLU A 72 4.41 -14.72 11.58
C GLU A 72 4.59 -14.47 13.09
N ASN A 73 5.78 -14.12 13.57
CA ASN A 73 6.00 -13.73 14.97
C ASN A 73 6.03 -12.20 15.17
N ASN A 74 5.85 -11.44 14.09
CA ASN A 74 6.00 -9.99 14.06
C ASN A 74 4.62 -9.31 14.09
N LYS A 75 3.95 -9.32 15.26
CA LYS A 75 2.64 -8.68 15.46
C LYS A 75 2.80 -7.27 16.03
N GLY A 76 2.07 -6.31 15.49
CA GLY A 76 2.11 -4.93 15.96
C GLY A 76 1.22 -4.00 15.14
N TYR A 77 1.49 -2.70 15.25
CA TYR A 77 0.70 -1.63 14.63
C TYR A 77 1.56 -0.82 13.67
N ALA A 78 1.05 -0.58 12.47
CA ALA A 78 1.49 0.58 11.70
C ALA A 78 0.72 1.81 12.20
N TYR A 79 1.34 2.99 12.09
CA TYR A 79 0.73 4.23 12.53
C TYR A 79 1.11 5.39 11.62
N VAL A 80 0.25 6.41 11.65
CA VAL A 80 0.53 7.75 11.14
C VAL A 80 0.70 8.68 12.34
N TYR A 81 1.86 9.31 12.46
CA TYR A 81 2.07 10.42 13.39
C TYR A 81 1.97 11.73 12.61
N ARG A 82 0.99 12.56 12.93
CA ARG A 82 0.53 13.64 12.05
C ARG A 82 -0.02 14.84 12.80
N ASP A 83 -0.05 15.98 12.15
CA ASP A 83 -0.79 17.15 12.60
C ASP A 83 -2.30 16.87 12.59
N SER A 84 -2.96 16.97 13.74
CA SER A 84 -4.40 16.70 13.88
C SER A 84 -5.28 17.61 13.01
N LYS A 85 -4.79 18.81 12.67
CA LYS A 85 -5.52 19.76 11.81
C LYS A 85 -5.13 19.68 10.34
N ASP A 86 -4.12 18.88 10.00
CA ASP A 86 -3.54 18.78 8.65
C ASP A 86 -3.01 20.13 8.10
N GLU A 87 -2.67 21.09 8.95
CA GLU A 87 -2.17 22.42 8.54
C GLU A 87 -0.73 22.33 8.02
N CYS A 88 0.08 21.45 8.63
CA CYS A 88 1.50 21.28 8.26
C CYS A 88 1.73 20.54 6.93
N GLN A 89 0.71 19.88 6.36
CA GLN A 89 0.79 19.04 5.15
C GLN A 89 1.99 18.07 5.17
N ARG A 90 2.22 17.46 6.34
CA ARG A 90 3.27 16.48 6.60
C ARG A 90 2.80 15.46 7.60
N PHE A 91 3.31 14.25 7.46
CA PHE A 91 3.05 13.17 8.38
C PHE A 91 4.26 12.23 8.44
N LYS A 92 4.30 11.41 9.48
CA LYS A 92 5.27 10.33 9.65
C LYS A 92 4.54 9.00 9.59
N ILE A 93 5.05 8.05 8.81
CA ILE A 93 4.57 6.66 8.87
C ILE A 93 5.59 5.85 9.64
N GLY A 94 5.14 5.08 10.62
CA GLY A 94 6.01 4.20 11.39
C GLY A 94 5.30 2.94 11.82
N SER A 95 6.04 2.10 12.55
CA SER A 95 5.54 0.84 13.08
C SER A 95 5.99 0.64 14.54
N THR A 96 5.14 0.04 15.38
CA THR A 96 5.47 -0.28 16.78
C THR A 96 4.59 -1.41 17.33
N ASP A 97 5.08 -2.16 18.32
CA ASP A 97 4.28 -3.09 19.13
C ASP A 97 3.67 -2.42 20.38
N ARG A 98 4.13 -1.21 20.72
CA ARG A 98 3.72 -0.43 21.91
C ARG A 98 3.37 1.01 21.52
N PRO A 99 2.16 1.27 21.03
CA PRO A 99 1.77 2.56 20.44
C PRO A 99 1.77 3.72 21.45
N GLU A 100 1.38 3.48 22.70
CA GLU A 100 1.33 4.49 23.75
C GLU A 100 2.73 4.95 24.15
N ASP A 101 3.66 4.01 24.33
CA ASP A 101 5.07 4.31 24.61
C ASP A 101 5.71 5.04 23.44
N ARG A 102 5.44 4.57 22.21
CA ARG A 102 5.98 5.19 21.00
C ARG A 102 5.49 6.61 20.80
N LYS A 103 4.21 6.89 21.11
CA LYS A 103 3.69 8.26 21.08
C LYS A 103 4.45 9.17 22.03
N LYS A 104 4.65 8.76 23.29
CA LYS A 104 5.41 9.54 24.28
C LYS A 104 6.85 9.79 23.83
N GLU A 105 7.48 8.79 23.22
CA GLU A 105 8.83 8.92 22.67
C GLU A 105 8.88 9.95 21.54
N LEU A 106 7.95 9.89 20.58
CA LEU A 106 7.88 10.82 19.46
C LEU A 106 7.57 12.25 19.92
N ASP A 107 6.63 12.42 20.84
CA ASP A 107 6.27 13.72 21.41
C ASP A 107 7.50 14.36 22.10
N LYS A 108 8.30 13.56 22.83
CA LYS A 108 9.54 14.00 23.49
C LYS A 108 10.68 14.28 22.50
N GLN A 109 10.88 13.41 21.51
CA GLN A 109 11.99 13.46 20.57
C GLN A 109 11.80 14.57 19.52
N CYS A 110 10.61 14.62 18.92
CA CYS A 110 10.34 15.50 17.78
C CYS A 110 9.79 16.87 18.18
N LYS A 111 9.20 16.99 19.38
CA LYS A 111 8.65 18.24 19.95
C LYS A 111 7.65 18.95 19.02
N LEU A 112 6.88 18.18 18.25
CA LEU A 112 5.85 18.71 17.35
C LEU A 112 4.55 18.95 18.13
N LYS A 113 4.01 20.17 18.08
CA LYS A 113 2.80 20.57 18.81
C LYS A 113 1.55 20.25 18.00
N GLY A 114 0.49 19.77 18.65
CA GLY A 114 -0.80 19.46 17.98
C GLY A 114 -0.78 18.17 17.15
N TRP A 115 0.29 17.38 17.26
CA TRP A 115 0.43 16.12 16.54
C TRP A 115 -0.13 14.94 17.35
N GLU A 116 -0.76 14.02 16.64
CA GLU A 116 -1.33 12.79 17.17
C GLU A 116 -0.71 11.56 16.52
N LEU A 117 -0.72 10.43 17.24
CA LEU A 117 -0.39 9.12 16.68
C LEU A 117 -1.69 8.37 16.46
N VAL A 118 -1.96 8.00 15.21
CA VAL A 118 -3.16 7.26 14.81
C VAL A 118 -2.72 5.91 14.27
N GLN A 119 -3.21 4.83 14.89
CA GLN A 119 -2.98 3.47 14.40
C GLN A 119 -3.80 3.23 13.13
N ASP A 120 -3.14 2.74 12.09
CA ASP A 120 -3.78 2.38 10.83
C ASP A 120 -3.06 1.16 10.22
N PRO A 121 -3.63 -0.06 10.33
CA PRO A 121 -4.96 -0.38 10.86
C PRO A 121 -5.09 -0.23 12.39
N LYS A 122 -6.34 -0.07 12.87
CA LYS A 122 -6.66 0.05 14.32
C LYS A 122 -6.30 -1.19 15.13
N MET A 123 -6.36 -2.37 14.51
CA MET A 123 -6.06 -3.64 15.15
C MET A 123 -4.62 -4.07 14.80
N PRO A 124 -3.93 -4.79 15.71
CA PRO A 124 -2.58 -5.23 15.43
C PRO A 124 -2.57 -6.32 14.35
N ILE A 125 -1.67 -6.18 13.40
CA ILE A 125 -1.49 -7.12 12.28
C ILE A 125 -0.13 -7.79 12.35
N TRP A 126 -0.05 -8.95 11.72
CA TRP A 126 1.22 -9.59 11.42
C TRP A 126 1.95 -8.79 10.33
N GLU A 127 3.29 -8.81 10.36
CA GLU A 127 4.13 -8.10 9.40
C GLU A 127 3.87 -6.58 9.34
N TYR A 128 3.50 -5.97 10.46
CA TYR A 128 3.29 -4.51 10.55
C TYR A 128 4.52 -3.67 10.10
N LYS A 129 5.74 -4.21 10.27
CA LYS A 129 6.97 -3.60 9.71
C LYS A 129 7.06 -3.70 8.19
N ARG A 130 6.48 -4.73 7.57
CA ARG A 130 6.37 -4.83 6.11
C ARG A 130 5.41 -3.78 5.58
N LEU A 131 4.28 -3.60 6.25
CA LEU A 131 3.30 -2.55 5.91
C LEU A 131 3.98 -1.17 5.90
N GLU A 132 4.77 -0.84 6.92
CA GLU A 132 5.57 0.39 6.95
C GLU A 132 6.52 0.49 5.75
N ARG A 133 7.31 -0.56 5.47
CA ARG A 133 8.28 -0.55 4.35
C ARG A 133 7.60 -0.37 2.99
N LEU A 134 6.43 -0.99 2.78
CA LEU A 134 5.63 -0.83 1.56
C LEU A 134 5.18 0.61 1.40
N ALA A 135 4.61 1.21 2.45
CA ALA A 135 4.18 2.60 2.44
C ALA A 135 5.35 3.57 2.21
N HIS A 136 6.48 3.36 2.89
CA HIS A 136 7.69 4.16 2.71
C HIS A 136 8.25 4.08 1.30
N SER A 137 8.21 2.90 0.68
CA SER A 137 8.73 2.70 -0.66
C SER A 137 7.81 3.37 -1.69
N GLU A 138 6.49 3.20 -1.58
CA GLU A 138 5.51 3.92 -2.42
C GLU A 138 5.62 5.45 -2.30
N LEU A 139 5.85 5.97 -1.09
CA LEU A 139 5.94 7.41 -0.81
C LEU A 139 7.36 7.97 -0.93
N THR A 140 8.31 7.23 -1.51
CA THR A 140 9.73 7.65 -1.55
C THR A 140 9.91 9.04 -2.17
N ASN A 141 9.17 9.36 -3.23
CA ASN A 141 9.24 10.66 -3.91
C ASN A 141 8.64 11.81 -3.08
N PHE A 142 7.93 11.50 -2.00
CA PHE A 142 7.30 12.46 -1.09
C PHE A 142 8.05 12.60 0.23
N ARG A 143 9.22 11.96 0.40
CA ARG A 143 10.00 12.09 1.64
C ARG A 143 10.34 13.54 1.96
N CYS A 144 10.26 13.88 3.24
CA CYS A 144 10.69 15.18 3.74
C CYS A 144 12.20 15.21 3.95
N ASP A 145 12.85 16.23 3.40
CA ASP A 145 14.27 16.51 3.64
C ASP A 145 14.52 17.54 4.76
N THR A 146 13.46 17.91 5.49
CA THR A 146 13.51 18.87 6.60
C THR A 146 14.13 18.27 7.85
N ILE A 147 14.92 19.08 8.54
CA ILE A 147 15.48 18.73 9.85
C ILE A 147 14.36 18.76 10.88
N CYS A 148 14.25 17.70 11.69
CA CYS A 148 13.31 17.63 12.79
C CYS A 148 13.65 18.69 13.85
N PRO A 149 12.69 19.53 14.27
CA PRO A 149 12.96 20.62 15.21
C PRO A 149 13.33 20.13 16.61
N GLY A 150 12.92 18.92 16.99
CA GLY A 150 13.14 18.39 18.33
C GLY A 150 14.54 17.82 18.55
N ASP A 151 15.04 17.02 17.60
CA ASP A 151 16.30 16.27 17.72
C ASP A 151 17.38 16.68 16.70
N GLY A 152 17.08 17.62 15.79
CA GLY A 152 18.04 18.12 14.82
C GLY A 152 18.43 17.11 13.74
N MET A 153 17.73 15.96 13.64
CA MET A 153 18.03 14.93 12.65
C MET A 153 17.03 14.93 11.49
N LYS A 154 17.46 14.45 10.32
CA LYS A 154 16.56 14.16 9.20
C LYS A 154 15.98 12.75 9.38
N HIS A 155 14.66 12.62 9.54
CA HIS A 155 14.05 11.30 9.64
C HIS A 155 13.52 10.89 8.27
N ARG A 156 13.89 9.67 7.83
CA ARG A 156 13.45 9.11 6.53
C ARG A 156 11.97 8.74 6.48
N GLU A 157 11.30 8.83 7.62
CA GLU A 157 9.96 8.36 7.90
C GLU A 157 8.92 9.50 7.78
N TYR A 158 9.36 10.76 7.58
CA TYR A 158 8.47 11.89 7.31
C TYR A 158 8.24 12.04 5.81
N PHE A 159 7.00 12.37 5.46
CA PHE A 159 6.52 12.57 4.10
C PHE A 159 5.67 13.83 4.01
N TYR A 160 5.76 14.50 2.85
CA TYR A 160 4.87 15.58 2.48
C TYR A 160 3.53 15.02 2.00
N GLY A 161 2.46 15.76 2.28
CA GLY A 161 1.10 15.44 1.85
C GLY A 161 0.11 15.53 3.00
N SER A 162 -1.16 15.35 2.66
CA SER A 162 -2.26 15.38 3.60
C SER A 162 -2.33 14.12 4.47
N ASN A 163 -3.01 14.24 5.60
CA ASN A 163 -3.42 13.10 6.43
C ASN A 163 -4.21 12.03 5.65
N SER A 164 -4.97 12.44 4.64
CA SER A 164 -5.69 11.51 3.76
C SER A 164 -4.74 10.68 2.89
N THR A 165 -3.63 11.26 2.43
CA THR A 165 -2.62 10.55 1.64
C THR A 165 -2.00 9.41 2.44
N ALA A 166 -1.63 9.67 3.70
CA ALA A 166 -1.08 8.67 4.60
C ALA A 166 -2.05 7.50 4.83
N SER A 167 -3.31 7.85 5.14
CA SER A 167 -4.37 6.88 5.45
C SER A 167 -4.74 6.04 4.21
N GLU A 168 -4.74 6.63 3.02
CA GLU A 168 -5.01 5.89 1.79
C GLU A 168 -3.92 4.85 1.50
N VAL A 169 -2.65 5.23 1.63
CA VAL A 169 -1.52 4.34 1.37
C VAL A 169 -1.47 3.19 2.38
N LEU A 170 -1.52 3.49 3.68
CA LEU A 170 -1.54 2.45 4.72
C LEU A 170 -2.78 1.57 4.61
N GLY A 171 -3.96 2.16 4.44
CA GLY A 171 -5.20 1.42 4.30
C GLY A 171 -5.18 0.45 3.11
N ARG A 172 -4.63 0.87 1.96
CA ARG A 172 -4.52 0.01 0.77
C ARG A 172 -3.61 -1.19 1.01
N TRP A 173 -2.40 -0.96 1.52
CA TRP A 173 -1.46 -2.05 1.80
C TRP A 173 -1.92 -2.95 2.94
N SER A 174 -2.61 -2.38 3.94
CA SER A 174 -3.25 -3.13 5.02
C SER A 174 -4.32 -4.07 4.48
N ARG A 175 -5.25 -3.59 3.64
CA ARG A 175 -6.27 -4.44 3.01
C ARG A 175 -5.64 -5.55 2.19
N TRP A 176 -4.58 -5.26 1.44
CA TRP A 176 -3.85 -6.28 0.70
C TRP A 176 -3.20 -7.33 1.62
N LEU A 177 -2.61 -6.94 2.75
CA LEU A 177 -2.01 -7.90 3.69
C LEU A 177 -3.06 -8.73 4.46
N VAL A 178 -4.14 -8.10 4.89
CA VAL A 178 -5.14 -8.67 5.81
C VAL A 178 -6.26 -9.36 5.04
N ASP A 179 -6.91 -8.68 4.10
CA ASP A 179 -8.13 -9.18 3.46
C ASP A 179 -7.81 -10.18 2.34
N HIS A 180 -6.64 -10.06 1.72
CA HIS A 180 -6.21 -10.95 0.66
C HIS A 180 -5.28 -12.08 1.12
N GLU A 181 -4.75 -11.99 2.34
CA GLU A 181 -3.80 -12.94 2.93
C GLU A 181 -2.80 -13.47 1.88
N PRO A 182 -1.92 -12.62 1.34
CA PRO A 182 -1.23 -12.91 0.09
C PRO A 182 -0.12 -13.96 0.23
N TYR A 183 0.19 -14.37 1.46
CA TYR A 183 1.20 -15.36 1.80
C TYR A 183 0.57 -16.69 2.22
N ASP A 184 1.27 -17.79 1.95
CA ASP A 184 0.86 -19.13 2.37
C ASP A 184 1.44 -19.50 3.75
N LYS A 185 1.22 -20.75 4.18
CA LYS A 185 1.70 -21.27 5.47
C LYS A 185 3.22 -21.42 5.56
N LYS A 186 3.93 -21.32 4.44
CA LYS A 186 5.39 -21.35 4.38
C LYS A 186 5.97 -19.94 4.31
N SER A 187 5.15 -18.92 4.54
CA SER A 187 5.56 -17.53 4.45
C SER A 187 5.98 -17.10 3.04
N GLU A 188 5.54 -17.83 2.01
CA GLU A 188 5.82 -17.57 0.61
C GLU A 188 4.62 -16.86 -0.04
N LEU A 189 4.90 -15.99 -1.01
CA LEU A 189 3.85 -15.28 -1.75
C LEU A 189 3.04 -16.28 -2.59
N LYS A 190 1.71 -16.29 -2.42
CA LYS A 190 0.82 -17.21 -3.15
C LYS A 190 0.99 -17.03 -4.67
N PRO A 191 0.86 -18.12 -5.47
CA PRO A 191 1.12 -18.08 -6.91
C PRO A 191 0.42 -16.95 -7.67
N PHE A 192 -0.87 -16.72 -7.40
CA PHE A 192 -1.63 -15.61 -7.99
C PHE A 192 -0.94 -14.25 -7.82
N TRP A 193 -0.44 -13.96 -6.61
CA TRP A 193 0.21 -12.68 -6.32
C TRP A 193 1.62 -12.61 -6.90
N SER A 194 2.36 -13.71 -6.90
CA SER A 194 3.68 -13.78 -7.55
C SER A 194 3.58 -13.52 -9.04
N ASP A 195 2.69 -14.22 -9.74
CA ASP A 195 2.51 -14.06 -11.19
C ASP A 195 1.98 -12.67 -11.53
N ARG A 196 1.05 -12.14 -10.72
CA ARG A 196 0.57 -10.76 -10.87
C ARG A 196 1.68 -9.73 -10.71
N LEU A 197 2.57 -9.91 -9.74
CA LEU A 197 3.72 -9.02 -9.51
C LEU A 197 4.67 -9.03 -10.71
N GLU A 198 5.03 -10.20 -11.23
CA GLU A 198 5.87 -10.32 -12.43
C GLU A 198 5.22 -9.69 -13.66
N CYS A 199 3.91 -9.91 -13.85
CA CYS A 199 3.17 -9.28 -14.94
C CYS A 199 3.15 -7.75 -14.83
N PHE A 200 3.00 -7.20 -13.62
CA PHE A 200 2.98 -5.75 -13.39
C PHE A 200 4.34 -5.11 -13.59
N MET A 201 5.40 -5.81 -13.21
CA MET A 201 6.77 -5.32 -13.30
C MET A 201 7.41 -5.52 -14.66
N ALA A 202 6.84 -6.34 -15.54
CA ALA A 202 7.26 -6.39 -16.92
C ALA A 202 7.13 -4.97 -17.54
N ASN A 203 8.25 -4.39 -17.99
CA ASN A 203 8.38 -3.01 -18.47
C ASN A 203 7.22 -2.52 -19.36
N LYS A 204 6.74 -3.38 -20.26
CA LYS A 204 5.63 -3.07 -21.18
C LYS A 204 4.32 -2.80 -20.42
N MET A 205 4.05 -3.56 -19.37
CA MET A 205 2.82 -3.49 -18.57
C MET A 205 2.90 -2.44 -17.45
N ALA A 206 4.06 -2.24 -16.83
CA ALA A 206 4.26 -1.17 -15.85
C ALA A 206 3.85 0.20 -16.43
N SER A 207 4.20 0.44 -17.70
CA SER A 207 3.80 1.64 -18.41
C SER A 207 2.26 1.81 -18.51
N PHE A 208 1.49 0.73 -18.59
CA PHE A 208 0.04 0.79 -18.70
C PHE A 208 -0.64 1.13 -17.37
N TYR A 209 -0.19 0.51 -16.27
CA TYR A 209 -0.81 0.64 -14.96
C TYR A 209 -0.43 1.93 -14.23
N PHE A 210 0.80 2.40 -14.38
CA PHE A 210 1.35 3.54 -13.64
C PHE A 210 1.15 4.87 -14.38
N ASN A 211 -0.09 5.21 -14.77
CA ASN A 211 -0.39 6.36 -15.63
C ASN A 211 -1.62 7.15 -15.15
N CYS A 212 -1.41 8.38 -14.66
CA CYS A 212 -2.48 9.27 -14.19
C CYS A 212 -3.21 10.03 -15.30
N ARG A 213 -2.77 9.89 -16.57
CA ARG A 213 -3.34 10.52 -17.78
C ARG A 213 -3.37 12.05 -17.80
N LYS A 214 -2.94 12.74 -16.75
CA LYS A 214 -2.84 14.21 -16.71
C LYS A 214 -1.89 14.71 -17.80
N GLY A 215 -2.31 15.77 -18.50
CA GLY A 215 -1.51 16.38 -19.57
C GLY A 215 -0.18 16.95 -19.09
N THR A 216 -0.12 17.36 -17.82
CA THR A 216 1.06 17.92 -17.14
C THR A 216 1.94 16.87 -16.45
N CYS A 217 1.65 15.57 -16.63
CA CYS A 217 2.44 14.52 -15.99
C CYS A 217 3.80 14.39 -16.69
N SER A 218 4.88 14.51 -15.91
CA SER A 218 6.30 14.41 -16.33
C SER A 218 6.65 13.13 -17.11
N ARG A 219 5.78 12.12 -17.05
CA ARG A 219 5.95 10.85 -17.77
C ARG A 219 5.77 10.99 -19.30
N ARG A 220 5.14 12.06 -19.79
CA ARG A 220 5.11 12.35 -21.23
C ARG A 220 6.45 12.84 -21.76
N ASP A 221 7.29 13.40 -20.89
CA ASP A 221 8.54 14.07 -21.28
C ASP A 221 9.75 13.14 -21.29
N SER A 222 9.55 11.83 -21.50
CA SER A 222 10.62 10.81 -21.51
C SER A 222 11.38 10.66 -20.19
N THR A 223 10.89 11.24 -19.08
CA THR A 223 11.55 11.12 -17.78
C THR A 223 11.27 9.75 -17.14
N PRO A 224 12.28 9.09 -16.53
CA PRO A 224 12.13 7.78 -15.90
C PRO A 224 11.42 7.82 -14.54
N VAL A 225 10.91 8.99 -14.12
CA VAL A 225 10.34 9.24 -12.79
C VAL A 225 8.82 9.40 -12.92
N ALA A 226 8.07 8.43 -12.41
CA ALA A 226 6.63 8.52 -12.28
C ALA A 226 6.28 9.53 -11.18
N CYS A 227 5.31 10.40 -11.45
CA CYS A 227 4.74 11.23 -10.39
C CYS A 227 4.03 10.36 -9.35
N GLN A 228 3.79 10.91 -8.15
CA GLN A 228 3.19 10.15 -7.06
C GLN A 228 1.82 9.58 -7.38
N GLU A 229 1.01 10.31 -8.14
CA GLU A 229 -0.32 9.85 -8.54
C GLU A 229 -0.26 8.65 -9.50
N CYS A 230 0.73 8.61 -10.40
CA CYS A 230 1.00 7.43 -11.23
C CYS A 230 1.36 6.21 -10.37
N LEU A 231 2.18 6.39 -9.33
CA LEU A 231 2.52 5.34 -8.37
C LEU A 231 1.29 4.84 -7.62
N GLN A 232 0.50 5.75 -7.05
CA GLN A 232 -0.71 5.42 -6.31
C GLN A 232 -1.73 4.67 -7.17
N ILE A 233 -1.97 5.12 -8.41
CA ILE A 233 -2.88 4.45 -9.35
C ILE A 233 -2.38 3.05 -9.66
N GLY A 234 -1.10 2.90 -10.03
CA GLY A 234 -0.55 1.59 -10.38
C GLY A 234 -0.61 0.60 -9.22
N TRP A 235 -0.22 1.02 -8.01
CA TRP A 235 -0.29 0.18 -6.82
C TRP A 235 -1.72 -0.13 -6.37
N LYS A 236 -2.65 0.80 -6.57
CA LYS A 236 -4.09 0.54 -6.36
C LYS A 236 -4.60 -0.57 -7.28
N VAL A 237 -4.34 -0.47 -8.59
CA VAL A 237 -4.75 -1.54 -9.53
C VAL A 237 -4.06 -2.86 -9.18
N TRP A 238 -2.80 -2.84 -8.73
CA TRP A 238 -2.10 -4.06 -8.34
C TRP A 238 -2.72 -4.72 -7.09
N THR A 239 -2.94 -3.94 -6.02
CA THR A 239 -3.46 -4.42 -4.72
C THR A 239 -4.93 -4.82 -4.77
N GLU A 240 -5.72 -4.25 -5.68
CA GLU A 240 -7.17 -4.46 -5.80
C GLU A 240 -7.51 -5.22 -7.11
N PRO A 241 -7.20 -6.52 -7.22
CA PRO A 241 -7.48 -7.30 -8.42
C PRO A 241 -8.99 -7.43 -8.67
N THR A 242 -9.37 -7.27 -9.93
CA THR A 242 -10.78 -7.44 -10.33
C THR A 242 -11.20 -8.91 -10.28
N THR A 243 -12.50 -9.17 -10.24
CA THR A 243 -13.04 -10.53 -10.41
C THR A 243 -12.58 -11.14 -11.74
N LEU A 244 -12.47 -10.33 -12.79
CA LEU A 244 -11.96 -10.76 -14.09
C LEU A 244 -10.48 -11.17 -14.04
N ASP A 245 -9.65 -10.45 -13.28
CA ASP A 245 -8.24 -10.82 -13.09
C ASP A 245 -8.11 -12.19 -12.43
N LYS A 246 -8.89 -12.43 -11.37
CA LYS A 246 -8.93 -13.72 -10.68
C LYS A 246 -9.47 -14.81 -11.61
N ALA A 247 -10.54 -14.53 -12.35
CA ALA A 247 -11.11 -15.50 -13.29
C ALA A 247 -10.12 -15.86 -14.40
N ARG A 248 -9.45 -14.88 -15.01
CA ARG A 248 -8.41 -15.11 -16.03
C ARG A 248 -7.26 -15.93 -15.49
N TYR A 249 -6.88 -15.71 -14.24
CA TYR A 249 -5.83 -16.49 -13.60
C TYR A 249 -6.27 -17.93 -13.32
N TYR A 250 -7.37 -18.14 -12.61
CA TYR A 250 -7.78 -19.47 -12.12
C TYR A 250 -8.47 -20.35 -13.17
N CYS A 251 -9.15 -19.76 -14.17
CA CYS A 251 -9.93 -20.52 -15.15
C CYS A 251 -9.10 -21.51 -15.98
N PRO A 252 -7.90 -21.17 -16.49
CA PRO A 252 -7.05 -22.14 -17.18
C PRO A 252 -6.66 -23.33 -16.29
N TYR A 253 -6.33 -23.10 -15.02
CA TYR A 253 -5.98 -24.18 -14.08
C TYR A 253 -7.18 -25.08 -13.77
N TYR A 254 -8.36 -24.49 -13.57
CA TYR A 254 -9.58 -25.26 -13.34
C TYR A 254 -9.96 -26.09 -14.57
N ALA A 255 -9.93 -25.48 -15.76
CA ALA A 255 -10.19 -26.17 -17.02
C ALA A 255 -9.20 -27.34 -17.23
N LYS A 256 -7.90 -27.11 -16.99
CA LYS A 256 -6.88 -28.14 -17.07
C LYS A 256 -7.12 -29.28 -16.07
N ALA A 257 -7.40 -28.97 -14.80
CA ALA A 257 -7.65 -29.98 -13.77
C ALA A 257 -8.91 -30.81 -14.03
N VAL A 258 -9.98 -30.20 -14.55
CA VAL A 258 -11.20 -30.90 -14.98
C VAL A 258 -10.88 -31.82 -16.17
N TRP A 259 -10.15 -31.31 -17.17
CA TRP A 259 -9.76 -32.07 -18.35
C TRP A 259 -8.90 -33.30 -18.01
N GLU A 260 -7.93 -33.14 -17.12
CA GLU A 260 -7.06 -34.24 -16.67
C GLU A 260 -7.82 -35.32 -15.88
N ARG A 261 -8.86 -34.94 -15.12
CA ARG A 261 -9.67 -35.90 -14.33
C ARG A 261 -10.77 -36.58 -15.10
N THR A 262 -11.21 -36.00 -16.21
CA THR A 262 -12.36 -36.51 -16.98
C THR A 262 -12.08 -36.49 -18.49
N PRO A 263 -11.16 -37.35 -18.98
CA PRO A 263 -10.84 -37.42 -20.41
C PRO A 263 -12.06 -37.79 -21.26
N THR A 264 -13.08 -38.43 -20.70
CA THR A 264 -14.37 -38.71 -21.36
C THR A 264 -15.25 -37.48 -21.54
N LEU A 265 -15.16 -36.47 -20.66
CA LEU A 265 -15.90 -35.21 -20.80
C LEU A 265 -15.34 -34.33 -21.93
N SER A 266 -14.04 -34.44 -22.22
CA SER A 266 -13.43 -33.84 -23.42
C SER A 266 -14.09 -34.37 -24.70
N THR A 267 -14.25 -35.69 -24.79
CA THR A 267 -14.89 -36.34 -25.93
C THR A 267 -16.38 -35.98 -25.99
N CYS A 268 -17.08 -35.96 -24.85
CA CYS A 268 -18.48 -35.51 -24.79
C CYS A 268 -18.65 -34.02 -25.15
N PHE A 269 -17.76 -33.14 -24.71
CA PHE A 269 -17.82 -31.72 -25.04
C PHE A 269 -17.54 -31.49 -26.52
N LEU A 270 -16.54 -32.18 -27.09
CA LEU A 270 -16.28 -32.18 -28.52
C LEU A 270 -17.45 -32.75 -29.31
N LEU A 271 -18.11 -33.81 -28.83
CA LEU A 271 -19.33 -34.38 -29.44
C LEU A 271 -20.54 -33.44 -29.33
N ILE A 272 -20.69 -32.70 -28.24
CA ILE A 272 -21.74 -31.68 -28.08
C ILE A 272 -21.45 -30.49 -29.02
N LEU A 273 -20.21 -30.04 -29.10
CA LEU A 273 -19.77 -28.99 -30.02
C LEU A 273 -19.98 -29.44 -31.49
N TRP A 274 -19.59 -30.67 -31.82
CA TRP A 274 -19.82 -31.28 -33.14
C TRP A 274 -21.31 -31.41 -33.44
N GLY A 275 -22.08 -32.01 -32.54
CA GLY A 275 -23.49 -32.34 -32.75
C GLY A 275 -24.40 -31.12 -32.77
N ARG A 276 -24.05 -30.04 -32.07
CA ARG A 276 -24.87 -28.81 -32.02
C ARG A 276 -24.41 -27.69 -32.94
N LEU A 277 -23.18 -27.70 -33.43
CA LEU A 277 -22.69 -26.62 -34.32
C LEU A 277 -22.35 -27.13 -35.70
N ILE A 278 -21.55 -28.18 -35.76
CA ILE A 278 -21.01 -28.67 -37.02
C ILE A 278 -22.07 -29.45 -37.77
N ALA A 279 -22.79 -30.35 -37.10
CA ALA A 279 -23.85 -31.13 -37.74
C ALA A 279 -24.98 -30.25 -38.31
N PRO A 280 -25.52 -29.23 -37.61
CA PRO A 280 -26.54 -28.35 -38.17
C PRO A 280 -26.01 -27.45 -39.30
N MET A 281 -24.75 -26.97 -39.22
CA MET A 281 -24.14 -26.20 -40.31
C MET A 281 -23.93 -27.06 -41.56
N ILE A 282 -23.46 -28.30 -41.41
CA ILE A 282 -23.30 -29.25 -42.52
C ILE A 282 -24.68 -29.62 -43.10
N LEU A 283 -25.67 -29.90 -42.25
CA LEU A 283 -27.05 -30.16 -42.68
C LEU A 283 -27.66 -28.95 -43.42
N ALA A 284 -27.39 -27.73 -42.97
CA ALA A 284 -27.83 -26.50 -43.62
C ALA A 284 -27.10 -26.22 -44.95
N LEU A 285 -25.82 -26.63 -45.07
CA LEU A 285 -25.08 -26.58 -46.33
C LEU A 285 -25.54 -27.65 -47.33
N LEU A 286 -26.04 -28.78 -46.84
CA LEU A 286 -26.56 -29.88 -47.66
C LEU A 286 -28.03 -29.71 -48.06
N HIS A 287 -28.82 -28.93 -47.30
CA HIS A 287 -30.20 -28.61 -47.64
C HIS A 287 -30.35 -27.14 -48.03
N SER A 288 -30.43 -26.88 -49.35
CA SER A 288 -30.93 -25.61 -49.86
C SER A 288 -32.39 -25.45 -49.46
N SER A 289 -32.72 -24.63 -48.45
CA SER A 289 -33.88 -23.73 -48.46
C SER A 289 -34.14 -23.07 -47.10
N GLU A 290 -34.33 -21.75 -47.19
CA GLU A 290 -35.37 -20.96 -46.52
C GLU A 290 -35.98 -21.52 -45.23
N ARG A 291 -35.31 -21.30 -44.09
CA ARG A 291 -35.90 -20.85 -42.80
C ARG A 291 -34.89 -21.08 -41.66
N ARG A 292 -34.51 -19.99 -40.98
CA ARG A 292 -34.27 -19.87 -39.51
C ARG A 292 -33.16 -18.86 -39.19
N GLY A 293 -33.51 -17.59 -39.04
CA GLY A 293 -32.61 -16.54 -38.54
C GLY A 293 -32.47 -16.45 -37.01
N GLY A 294 -33.30 -17.16 -36.24
CA GLY A 294 -33.40 -16.94 -34.78
C GLY A 294 -32.53 -17.85 -33.88
N LEU A 295 -32.35 -19.12 -34.23
CA LEU A 295 -31.62 -20.11 -33.41
C LEU A 295 -30.10 -20.06 -33.58
N ILE A 296 -29.63 -19.53 -34.71
CA ILE A 296 -28.21 -19.45 -35.05
C ILE A 296 -27.48 -18.44 -34.15
N VAL A 297 -28.16 -17.38 -33.71
CA VAL A 297 -27.53 -16.29 -32.94
C VAL A 297 -27.19 -16.71 -31.51
N THR A 298 -28.06 -17.46 -30.83
CA THR A 298 -27.80 -17.92 -29.46
C THR A 298 -26.69 -18.96 -29.41
N ASP A 299 -26.63 -19.85 -30.41
CA ASP A 299 -25.60 -20.87 -30.48
C ASP A 299 -24.24 -20.26 -30.87
N ILE A 300 -24.19 -19.26 -31.76
CA ILE A 300 -22.97 -18.50 -32.06
C ILE A 300 -22.40 -17.80 -30.82
N ILE A 301 -23.24 -17.20 -29.96
CA ILE A 301 -22.76 -16.51 -28.75
C ILE A 301 -22.11 -17.51 -27.78
N ILE A 302 -22.73 -18.66 -27.56
CA ILE A 302 -22.17 -19.73 -26.71
C ILE A 302 -20.82 -20.22 -27.28
N CYS A 303 -20.70 -20.26 -28.61
CA CYS A 303 -19.48 -20.68 -29.28
C CYS A 303 -18.37 -19.66 -29.24
N ILE A 304 -18.70 -18.38 -29.39
CA ILE A 304 -17.75 -17.29 -29.21
C ILE A 304 -17.22 -17.34 -27.77
N CYS A 305 -18.08 -17.55 -26.77
CA CYS A 305 -17.64 -17.74 -25.39
C CYS A 305 -16.70 -18.95 -25.23
N ALA A 306 -17.03 -20.10 -25.83
CA ALA A 306 -16.18 -21.29 -25.81
C ALA A 306 -14.84 -21.09 -26.55
N LEU A 307 -14.84 -20.40 -27.68
CA LEU A 307 -13.65 -20.11 -28.48
C LEU A 307 -12.74 -19.10 -27.77
N PHE A 308 -13.29 -18.08 -27.10
CA PHE A 308 -12.51 -17.18 -26.25
C PHE A 308 -11.86 -17.91 -25.07
N CYS A 309 -12.57 -18.86 -24.47
CA CYS A 309 -11.99 -19.74 -23.45
C CYS A 309 -10.83 -20.59 -24.01
N HIS A 310 -10.97 -21.13 -25.23
CA HIS A 310 -9.93 -21.93 -25.89
C HIS A 310 -8.72 -21.09 -26.34
N LEU A 311 -8.92 -19.93 -26.96
CA LEU A 311 -7.84 -19.06 -27.43
C LEU A 311 -7.04 -18.44 -26.27
N SER A 312 -7.65 -18.30 -25.09
CA SER A 312 -6.93 -17.92 -23.87
C SER A 312 -5.95 -18.99 -23.38
N GLN A 313 -6.07 -20.26 -23.81
CA GLN A 313 -5.18 -21.36 -23.42
C GLN A 313 -3.84 -21.33 -24.18
N ASN A 314 -3.79 -20.80 -25.40
CA ASN A 314 -2.59 -20.79 -26.24
C ASN A 314 -1.57 -19.69 -25.90
N LYS A 315 -1.78 -18.92 -24.83
CA LYS A 315 -0.85 -17.86 -24.38
C LYS A 315 -0.32 -18.05 -22.95
N ALA A 316 -0.56 -19.18 -22.30
CA ALA A 316 0.00 -19.42 -20.96
C ALA A 316 1.53 -19.67 -21.04
N PRO A 317 2.37 -18.94 -20.29
CA PRO A 317 3.80 -19.20 -20.22
C PRO A 317 4.05 -20.58 -19.60
N GLN A 318 4.89 -21.39 -20.23
CA GLN A 318 5.34 -22.66 -19.67
C GLN A 318 6.25 -22.41 -18.46
N GLY A 319 5.66 -22.38 -17.26
CA GLY A 319 6.38 -22.59 -16.01
C GLY A 319 6.12 -24.00 -15.51
N GLU A 320 7.06 -24.92 -15.73
CA GLU A 320 7.01 -26.28 -15.17
C GLU A 320 7.03 -26.24 -13.64
N PHE A 321 5.93 -26.62 -13.00
CA PHE A 321 5.92 -26.92 -11.57
C PHE A 321 5.97 -28.44 -11.36
N LYS A 322 7.16 -28.96 -11.02
CA LYS A 322 7.33 -30.31 -10.48
C LYS A 322 6.87 -30.35 -9.02
N THR A 323 5.68 -30.89 -8.78
CA THR A 323 5.24 -31.26 -7.43
C THR A 323 5.70 -32.68 -7.10
N LYS A 324 6.75 -32.81 -6.28
CA LYS A 324 7.09 -34.08 -5.62
C LYS A 324 6.20 -34.23 -4.38
N HIS A 325 5.18 -35.07 -4.47
CA HIS A 325 4.49 -35.62 -3.31
C HIS A 325 5.20 -36.92 -2.89
N THR A 326 5.80 -36.92 -1.70
CA THR A 326 6.10 -38.15 -0.97
C THR A 326 5.26 -38.17 0.29
N GLY A 327 4.22 -39.01 0.28
CA GLY A 327 3.53 -39.41 1.49
C GLY A 327 4.29 -40.53 2.19
N LYS A 328 4.34 -40.50 3.53
CA LYS A 328 4.43 -41.69 4.37
C LYS A 328 3.72 -41.39 5.69
N ARG A 329 2.81 -42.30 6.05
CA ARG A 329 1.92 -42.27 7.20
C ARG A 329 2.43 -43.26 8.25
N ALA A 330 2.44 -42.79 9.49
CA ALA A 330 2.28 -43.45 10.80
C ALA A 330 3.08 -44.71 11.18
N THR A 331 3.69 -44.64 12.38
CA THR A 331 3.43 -45.61 13.46
C THR A 331 3.65 -44.96 14.84
N SER A 332 2.71 -45.25 15.73
CA SER A 332 2.61 -44.89 17.15
C SER A 332 3.52 -45.75 18.04
N ALA A 333 4.01 -45.17 19.14
CA ALA A 333 4.35 -45.93 20.35
C ALA A 333 4.18 -45.04 21.60
N ALA A 334 3.56 -45.63 22.61
CA ALA A 334 3.28 -45.07 23.92
C ALA A 334 4.51 -45.13 24.86
N GLY A 335 4.54 -44.28 25.87
CA GLY A 335 5.47 -44.34 27.00
C GLY A 335 5.09 -43.30 28.06
N GLN A 336 4.79 -43.75 29.27
CA GLN A 336 4.20 -43.02 30.40
C GLN A 336 5.20 -42.12 31.17
N SER A 337 4.61 -41.19 31.96
CA SER A 337 4.95 -40.63 33.30
C SER A 337 6.42 -40.36 33.69
N ASP A 338 6.77 -39.24 34.34
CA ASP A 338 6.48 -38.96 35.75
C ASP A 338 6.58 -37.46 36.13
N ILE A 339 5.99 -37.16 37.29
CA ILE A 339 5.78 -35.85 37.91
C ILE A 339 6.80 -35.60 39.06
N SER A 340 7.36 -34.38 39.07
CA SER A 340 7.83 -33.55 40.22
C SER A 340 9.16 -33.87 40.96
N PRO A 341 9.66 -33.01 41.89
CA PRO A 341 10.10 -31.62 41.68
C PRO A 341 11.40 -31.25 42.44
N GLY A 342 12.03 -30.13 42.05
CA GLY A 342 12.78 -29.22 42.94
C GLY A 342 14.20 -29.62 43.40
N VAL A 343 15.13 -28.66 43.35
CA VAL A 343 15.97 -28.19 44.48
C VAL A 343 16.99 -27.15 43.98
N TYR A 344 17.10 -26.07 44.76
CA TYR A 344 18.08 -24.99 44.75
C TYR A 344 19.55 -25.49 44.70
N SER A 345 20.44 -24.74 44.03
CA SER A 345 21.77 -24.46 44.61
C SER A 345 22.48 -23.26 43.98
N THR A 346 22.91 -22.36 44.88
CA THR A 346 23.69 -21.14 44.75
C THR A 346 25.21 -21.42 44.80
N ARG A 347 26.02 -20.71 44.00
CA ARG A 347 27.36 -20.13 44.31
C ARG A 347 28.01 -19.61 43.00
N HIS A 348 28.32 -18.32 42.85
CA HIS A 348 29.43 -17.50 43.37
C HIS A 348 30.83 -17.77 42.78
N GLY A 349 31.43 -16.69 42.26
CA GLY A 349 32.84 -16.50 41.82
C GLY A 349 32.86 -15.90 40.39
N GLN A 350 33.00 -14.58 40.13
CA GLN A 350 34.14 -13.66 40.39
C GLN A 350 35.42 -14.21 39.71
N GLU A 351 36.17 -13.57 38.81
CA GLU A 351 36.58 -12.21 38.39
C GLU A 351 37.20 -12.44 36.97
N ASP A 352 37.34 -11.55 35.99
CA ASP A 352 38.10 -10.31 35.97
C ASP A 352 38.00 -9.70 34.54
N THR A 353 38.04 -8.37 34.47
CA THR A 353 38.14 -7.59 33.22
C THR A 353 39.59 -7.12 33.05
N PRO A 354 40.05 -6.81 31.82
CA PRO A 354 40.55 -5.44 31.66
C PRO A 354 40.22 -4.77 30.33
N ALA A 355 40.07 -3.45 30.45
CA ALA A 355 39.79 -2.46 29.42
C ALA A 355 40.90 -2.32 28.36
N LYS A 356 40.51 -2.04 27.11
CA LYS A 356 41.42 -1.54 26.07
C LYS A 356 41.09 -0.10 25.68
N LYS A 357 42.09 0.75 25.88
CA LYS A 357 42.17 2.18 25.58
C LYS A 357 42.00 2.51 24.09
N ARG A 358 41.37 3.66 23.86
CA ARG A 358 41.46 4.52 22.67
C ARG A 358 42.91 4.78 22.22
N ARG A 359 43.13 4.84 20.90
CA ARG A 359 44.14 5.72 20.29
C ARG A 359 43.48 6.58 19.19
N ARG A 360 43.71 7.89 19.30
CA ARG A 360 43.57 8.87 18.22
C ARG A 360 44.72 8.70 17.25
N SER A 361 44.45 8.87 15.96
CA SER A 361 45.34 9.43 14.96
C SER A 361 44.46 10.17 13.96
#